data_AF-A0ABD6CS41-F1
#
_entry.id   AF-A0ABD6CS41-F1
#
_cell.length_a   1.000
_cell.length_b   1.000
_cell.length_c   1.000
_cell.angle_alpha   90.00
_cell.angle_beta   90.00
_cell.angle_gamma   90.00
#
_symmetry.space_group_name_H-M   'P 1'
#
loop_
_entity.id
_entity.type
_entity.pdbx_description
1 polymer ?
#
loop_
_entity_poly.entity_id
_entity_poly.type
_entity_poly.pdbx_seq_one_letter_code
_entity_poly.pdbx_strand_id
1 'polypeptide(L)'
;MAEATGTTAGGTELGDGVRGTVREIIKYTPSGYSIPDESWRRRHRNIVVLLLAHIPLLFALGLYEGTDSFTGATIPGRPLSQIVLRVGVLGAIAALASWPRLGRRTRTTLATIGLATGSAILVYFSGGYIEAHFHFFVVMGVVAIYEDWLPFLVGIVYVAIQHGVFGMLNPGEVYNHAAGANNPFVWAGIHAAFVLALSGALMANWYSIERSREETRKQLAETEEAEELKAEAERRQREVERLNEHLETKANAYSATMARAADGELTARLDADSESEAMTQIGEAYNEMMDEMESAVSDIQRSVDEVSAASEEADAGADEVKQASAEVSESIQEISGGTADQREMLEEVYGEMTDLSATVQEVAASAETVAETSHKTAEVAEAGESTARGAIEDTRDGQTAIDSTVDHVERLDEQMAEIGEIVELISDIAEQTNLLALNANIEAARVGSTGGGSSGDGFAVVADEVKQLAEETQESANDIEELIEETQAQTARTVEEARTAEEHMQEGVEAVEDVLDAFTQVVENTDETDNGIQEISGATDDQAASAEHAVSRVEEVAEISQRTADEAEDVSAAAEEQAASISQVSSNIESLSTQADRLQSLVSDFEVGSAESEPRAGGPDAGPTDTVAVGDGGRPE
;
A
#
# COMPACT_ATOMS: atom_id res chain seq x y z
N MET A 1 -13.28 -4.63 66.92
CA MET A 1 -12.69 -5.98 67.01
C MET A 1 -11.19 -5.81 67.16
N ALA A 2 -10.48 -6.23 68.20
CA ALA A 2 -10.79 -6.81 69.51
C ALA A 2 -9.56 -6.43 70.39
N GLU A 3 -9.80 -5.77 71.53
CA GLU A 3 -9.50 -6.29 72.89
C GLU A 3 -8.01 -6.52 73.18
N ALA A 4 -7.36 -5.67 74.00
CA ALA A 4 -7.49 -5.51 75.45
C ALA A 4 -6.58 -6.46 76.24
N THR A 5 -5.64 -5.89 76.99
CA THR A 5 -5.38 -6.28 78.40
C THR A 5 -4.74 -5.11 79.12
N GLY A 6 -5.52 -4.40 79.94
CA GLY A 6 -4.99 -3.65 81.06
C GLY A 6 -4.81 -4.58 82.26
N THR A 7 -3.87 -4.28 83.15
CA THR A 7 -4.05 -4.62 84.56
C THR A 7 -3.29 -3.64 85.45
N THR A 8 -4.08 -2.97 86.27
CA THR A 8 -3.74 -2.18 87.44
C THR A 8 -3.23 -3.08 88.57
N ALA A 9 -2.23 -2.60 89.31
CA ALA A 9 -1.94 -3.09 90.66
C ALA A 9 -1.44 -1.93 91.52
N GLY A 10 -2.39 -1.24 92.16
CA GLY A 10 -2.12 -0.43 93.34
C GLY A 10 -1.97 -1.35 94.54
N GLY A 11 -0.91 -1.14 95.30
CA GLY A 11 -0.68 -1.82 96.57
C GLY A 11 0.38 -1.10 97.38
N THR A 12 -0.05 -0.52 98.51
CA THR A 12 0.76 -0.03 99.65
C THR A 12 1.70 1.15 99.32
N GLU A 13 1.79 2.25 100.08
CA GLU A 13 2.18 2.30 101.47
C GLU A 13 1.80 3.67 102.09
N LEU A 14 0.96 3.64 103.13
CA LEU A 14 0.81 4.74 104.10
C LEU A 14 2.09 5.01 104.92
N GLY A 15 3.24 4.42 104.54
CA GLY A 15 4.56 4.60 105.15
C GLY A 15 5.51 5.53 104.37
N ASP A 16 5.15 5.92 103.14
CA ASP A 16 6.04 6.69 102.27
C ASP A 16 5.93 8.22 102.50
N GLY A 17 4.84 8.68 103.11
CA GLY A 17 4.64 10.08 103.44
C GLY A 17 5.69 10.62 104.42
N VAL A 18 5.96 9.92 105.51
CA VAL A 18 6.93 10.39 106.53
C VAL A 18 8.38 10.22 106.07
N ARG A 19 8.70 9.15 105.33
CA ARG A 19 10.04 8.97 104.73
C ARG A 19 10.28 9.98 103.59
N GLY A 20 9.25 10.32 102.84
CA GLY A 20 9.26 11.40 101.85
C GLY A 20 9.55 12.75 102.49
N THR A 21 8.80 13.13 103.55
CA THR A 21 9.00 14.41 104.25
C THR A 21 10.38 14.51 104.91
N VAL A 22 10.92 13.42 105.47
CA VAL A 22 12.28 13.43 106.06
C VAL A 22 13.37 13.53 105.01
N ARG A 23 13.22 12.83 103.87
CA ARG A 23 14.17 12.93 102.75
C ARG A 23 14.14 14.32 102.10
N GLU A 24 12.97 14.95 102.07
CA GLU A 24 12.77 16.32 101.61
C GLU A 24 13.45 17.33 102.54
N ILE A 25 13.24 17.23 103.87
CA ILE A 25 13.92 18.09 104.85
C ILE A 25 15.45 17.95 104.76
N ILE A 26 15.99 16.74 104.55
CA ILE A 26 17.44 16.54 104.38
C ILE A 26 17.96 17.16 103.07
N LYS A 27 17.19 17.08 101.98
CA LYS A 27 17.51 17.72 100.69
C LYS A 27 17.60 19.24 100.84
N TYR A 28 16.71 19.81 101.63
CA TYR A 28 16.67 21.22 101.99
C TYR A 28 17.21 21.43 103.41
N THR A 29 18.42 20.96 103.73
CA THR A 29 19.22 21.39 104.91
C THR A 29 20.56 21.98 104.41
N PRO A 30 20.99 23.19 104.84
CA PRO A 30 22.12 23.86 104.21
C PRO A 30 23.44 23.16 104.53
N SER A 31 24.15 22.68 103.52
CA SER A 31 25.42 21.96 103.70
C SER A 31 26.63 22.89 103.85
N GLY A 32 26.46 24.20 103.69
CA GLY A 32 27.58 25.15 103.67
C GLY A 32 28.38 25.17 102.38
N TYR A 33 28.13 24.28 101.41
CA TYR A 33 28.82 24.21 100.12
C TYR A 33 27.96 24.70 98.93
N SER A 34 26.68 24.98 99.16
CA SER A 34 25.77 25.57 98.17
C SER A 34 26.12 27.01 97.82
N ILE A 35 26.83 27.74 98.70
CA ILE A 35 27.31 29.09 98.39
C ILE A 35 28.64 29.01 97.65
N PRO A 36 28.78 29.67 96.47
CA PRO A 36 30.03 29.80 95.75
C PRO A 36 31.16 30.33 96.62
N ASP A 37 32.37 29.83 96.43
CA ASP A 37 33.52 30.12 97.30
C ASP A 37 33.82 31.63 97.44
N GLU A 38 33.57 32.42 96.39
CA GLU A 38 33.80 33.86 96.43
C GLU A 38 32.82 34.60 97.36
N SER A 39 31.55 34.24 97.31
CA SER A 39 30.50 34.76 98.21
C SER A 39 30.75 34.34 99.65
N TRP A 40 31.20 33.10 99.87
CA TRP A 40 31.57 32.63 101.21
C TRP A 40 32.78 33.38 101.78
N ARG A 41 33.83 33.59 100.99
CA ARG A 41 35.03 34.33 101.44
C ARG A 41 34.68 35.75 101.88
N ARG A 42 33.79 36.45 101.15
CA ARG A 42 33.31 37.79 101.54
C ARG A 42 32.55 37.77 102.86
N ARG A 43 31.61 36.84 103.03
CA ARG A 43 30.82 36.66 104.26
C ARG A 43 31.73 36.32 105.45
N HIS A 44 32.63 35.36 105.28
CA HIS A 44 33.58 34.94 106.30
C HIS A 44 34.50 36.08 106.75
N ARG A 45 35.05 36.86 105.80
CA ARG A 45 35.86 38.04 106.12
C ARG A 45 35.08 39.04 106.97
N ASN A 46 33.83 39.35 106.60
CA ASN A 46 33.01 40.30 107.36
C ASN A 46 32.72 39.83 108.78
N ILE A 47 32.45 38.53 108.97
CA ILE A 47 32.19 37.93 110.28
C ILE A 47 33.46 37.93 111.15
N VAL A 48 34.63 37.69 110.57
CA VAL A 48 35.91 37.77 111.31
C VAL A 48 36.28 39.22 111.65
N VAL A 49 35.98 40.18 110.77
CA VAL A 49 36.11 41.61 111.09
C VAL A 49 35.20 41.99 112.27
N LEU A 50 33.96 41.50 112.29
CA LEU A 50 33.05 41.68 113.43
C LEU A 50 33.64 41.07 114.71
N LEU A 51 34.21 39.86 114.64
CA LEU A 51 34.88 39.23 115.77
C LEU A 51 36.07 40.05 116.28
N LEU A 52 36.90 40.60 115.39
CA LEU A 52 38.00 41.47 115.76
C LEU A 52 37.52 42.79 116.39
N ALA A 53 36.38 43.33 115.97
CA ALA A 53 35.79 44.54 116.55
C ALA A 53 35.38 44.36 118.03
N HIS A 54 35.11 43.12 118.48
CA HIS A 54 34.83 42.84 119.89
C HIS A 54 36.04 43.05 120.80
N ILE A 55 37.27 42.92 120.28
CA ILE A 55 38.50 43.02 121.07
C ILE A 55 38.66 44.41 121.70
N PRO A 56 38.67 45.52 120.94
CA PRO A 56 38.77 46.86 121.53
C PRO A 56 37.53 47.22 122.36
N LEU A 57 36.34 46.77 121.95
CA LEU A 57 35.09 47.02 122.67
C LEU A 57 35.11 46.37 124.07
N LEU A 58 35.45 45.08 124.15
CA LEU A 58 35.52 44.33 125.40
C LEU A 58 36.69 44.78 126.27
N PHE A 59 37.80 45.21 125.67
CA PHE A 59 38.91 45.80 126.41
C PHE A 59 38.50 47.11 127.09
N ALA A 60 37.82 48.00 126.35
CA ALA A 60 37.31 49.26 126.89
C ALA A 60 36.23 49.02 127.97
N LEU A 61 35.31 48.08 127.73
CA LEU A 61 34.29 47.71 128.72
C LEU A 61 34.91 47.09 129.98
N GLY A 62 35.91 46.23 129.83
CA GLY A 62 36.58 45.59 130.98
C GLY A 62 37.31 46.58 131.88
N LEU A 63 37.82 47.69 131.32
CA LEU A 63 38.49 48.76 132.07
C LEU A 63 37.52 49.68 132.83
N TYR A 64 36.22 49.60 132.52
CA TYR A 64 35.20 50.43 133.14
C TYR A 64 34.76 49.82 134.47
N GLU A 65 34.83 50.60 135.55
CA GLU A 65 34.36 50.22 136.89
C GLU A 65 33.45 51.32 137.43
N GLY A 66 32.24 50.94 137.87
CA GLY A 66 31.25 51.87 138.40
C GLY A 66 29.82 51.58 137.94
N THR A 67 28.88 52.36 138.48
CA THR A 67 27.47 52.26 138.10
C THR A 67 27.21 53.13 136.87
N ASP A 68 26.82 52.50 135.77
CA ASP A 68 26.43 53.19 134.54
C ASP A 68 25.18 54.05 134.77
N SER A 69 25.19 55.28 134.26
CA SER A 69 24.10 56.25 134.43
C SER A 69 22.89 55.97 133.55
N PHE A 70 23.04 55.16 132.49
CA PHE A 70 21.96 54.89 131.55
C PHE A 70 21.11 53.68 131.97
N THR A 71 21.75 52.60 132.40
CA THR A 71 21.08 51.34 132.78
C THR A 71 20.96 51.15 134.29
N GLY A 72 21.72 51.90 135.09
CA GLY A 72 21.81 51.69 136.53
C GLY A 72 22.60 50.44 136.94
N ALA A 73 23.27 49.77 135.99
CA ALA A 73 24.05 48.56 136.23
C ALA A 73 25.41 48.86 136.88
N THR A 74 25.75 48.20 137.98
CA THR A 74 27.05 48.34 138.65
C THR A 74 28.04 47.34 138.09
N ILE A 75 28.97 47.81 137.27
CA ILE A 75 29.98 46.97 136.61
C ILE A 75 31.15 46.74 137.57
N PRO A 76 31.48 45.49 137.92
CA PRO A 76 32.54 45.18 138.88
C PRO A 76 33.94 45.36 138.27
N GLY A 77 34.84 46.04 138.97
CA GLY A 77 36.23 46.22 138.54
C GLY A 77 36.96 44.89 138.34
N ARG A 78 37.61 44.72 137.19
CA ARG A 78 38.37 43.50 136.86
C ARG A 78 39.86 43.79 136.82
N PRO A 79 40.72 42.89 137.35
CA PRO A 79 42.16 43.06 137.25
C PRO A 79 42.60 43.16 135.78
N LEU A 80 43.47 44.13 135.46
CA LEU A 80 43.95 44.35 134.10
C LEU A 80 44.53 43.08 133.46
N SER A 81 45.20 42.23 134.24
CA SER A 81 45.73 40.94 133.78
C SER A 81 44.64 40.00 133.26
N GLN A 82 43.45 39.98 133.87
CA GLN A 82 42.33 39.16 133.41
C GLN A 82 41.68 39.73 132.15
N ILE A 83 41.60 41.07 132.03
CA ILE A 83 41.06 41.73 130.85
C ILE A 83 41.94 41.45 129.64
N VAL A 84 43.25 41.71 129.78
CA VAL A 84 44.25 41.44 128.73
C VAL A 84 44.25 39.96 128.35
N LEU A 85 44.21 39.04 129.32
CA LEU A 85 44.20 37.61 129.04
C LEU A 85 42.97 37.18 128.24
N ARG A 86 41.75 37.55 128.67
CA ARG A 86 40.50 37.11 128.02
C ARG A 86 40.33 37.74 126.63
N VAL A 87 40.64 39.03 126.48
CA VAL A 87 40.64 39.71 125.18
C VAL A 87 41.76 39.15 124.26
N GLY A 88 42.91 38.78 124.82
CA GLY A 88 44.00 38.11 124.10
C GLY A 88 43.60 36.73 123.56
N VAL A 89 42.88 35.93 124.35
CA VAL A 89 42.31 34.63 123.89
C VAL A 89 41.37 34.84 122.71
N LEU A 90 40.52 35.87 122.75
CA LEU A 90 39.63 36.21 121.64
C LEU A 90 40.40 36.59 120.36
N GLY A 91 41.48 37.36 120.52
CA GLY A 91 42.41 37.69 119.43
C GLY A 91 43.10 36.47 118.82
N ALA A 92 43.52 35.51 119.64
CA ALA A 92 44.11 34.26 119.17
C ALA A 92 43.11 33.42 118.34
N ILE A 93 41.85 33.33 118.79
CA ILE A 93 40.80 32.61 118.06
C ILE A 93 40.49 33.31 116.72
N ALA A 94 40.42 34.65 116.71
CA ALA A 94 40.20 35.41 115.47
C ALA A 94 41.34 35.25 114.45
N ALA A 95 42.60 35.19 114.92
CA ALA A 95 43.76 34.92 114.09
C ALA A 95 43.71 33.49 113.49
N LEU A 96 43.33 32.49 114.28
CA LEU A 96 43.14 31.12 113.81
C LEU A 96 41.97 31.01 112.81
N ALA A 97 40.84 31.67 113.06
CA ALA A 97 39.71 31.72 112.13
C ALA A 97 40.09 32.38 110.79
N SER A 98 41.00 33.35 110.81
CA SER A 98 41.57 34.01 109.62
C SER A 98 42.62 33.17 108.89
N TRP A 99 43.11 32.09 109.49
CA TRP A 99 44.28 31.36 108.99
C TRP A 99 43.96 30.64 107.68
N PRO A 100 44.57 31.01 106.54
CA PRO A 100 44.16 30.53 105.22
C PRO A 100 44.33 29.02 104.99
N ARG A 101 45.27 28.39 105.70
CA ARG A 101 45.54 26.94 105.65
C ARG A 101 44.46 26.07 106.28
N LEU A 102 43.54 26.64 107.08
CA LEU A 102 42.44 25.88 107.66
C LEU A 102 41.26 25.78 106.68
N GLY A 103 40.59 24.64 106.69
CA GLY A 103 39.45 24.37 105.80
C GLY A 103 38.25 25.30 106.06
N ARG A 104 37.39 25.45 105.05
CA ARG A 104 36.18 26.30 105.06
C ARG A 104 35.37 26.16 106.36
N ARG A 105 34.99 24.92 106.68
CA ARG A 105 34.21 24.58 107.88
C ARG A 105 34.96 24.80 109.19
N THR A 106 36.26 24.53 109.21
CA THR A 106 37.08 24.77 110.41
C THR A 106 37.15 26.26 110.71
N ARG A 107 37.33 27.10 109.68
CA ARG A 107 37.40 28.55 109.83
C ARG A 107 36.06 29.17 110.22
N THR A 108 34.95 28.73 109.63
CA THR A 108 33.61 29.18 110.05
C THR A 108 33.31 28.77 111.49
N THR A 109 33.65 27.54 111.87
CA THR A 109 33.47 27.04 113.24
C THR A 109 34.31 27.83 114.25
N LEU A 110 35.57 28.11 113.95
CA LEU A 110 36.45 28.93 114.80
C LEU A 110 35.94 30.36 114.93
N ALA A 111 35.42 30.97 113.86
CA ALA A 111 34.80 32.29 113.92
C ALA A 111 33.55 32.28 114.81
N THR A 112 32.70 31.24 114.74
CA THR A 112 31.53 31.08 115.61
C THR A 112 31.93 30.91 117.07
N ILE A 113 32.91 30.04 117.37
CA ILE A 113 33.43 29.88 118.73
C ILE A 113 33.99 31.20 119.24
N GLY A 114 34.72 31.94 118.40
CA GLY A 114 35.21 33.27 118.73
C GLY A 114 34.08 34.23 119.11
N LEU A 115 33.05 34.38 118.27
CA LEU A 115 31.95 35.30 118.56
C LEU A 115 31.17 34.90 119.81
N ALA A 116 30.93 33.59 120.01
CA ALA A 116 30.28 33.08 121.21
C ALA A 116 31.15 33.29 122.48
N THR A 117 32.47 33.18 122.36
CA THR A 117 33.42 33.51 123.42
C THR A 117 33.39 35.00 123.72
N GLY A 118 33.30 35.86 122.70
CA GLY A 118 33.12 37.30 122.84
C GLY A 118 31.87 37.65 123.64
N SER A 119 30.73 37.01 123.34
CA SER A 119 29.49 37.15 124.11
C SER A 119 29.65 36.67 125.56
N ALA A 120 30.35 35.56 125.80
CA ALA A 120 30.60 35.06 127.16
C ALA A 120 31.49 36.03 127.98
N ILE A 121 32.50 36.63 127.34
CA ILE A 121 33.36 37.65 127.97
C ILE A 121 32.54 38.92 128.26
N LEU A 122 31.66 39.32 127.34
CA LEU A 122 30.76 40.47 127.52
C LEU A 122 29.87 40.29 128.76
N VAL A 123 29.25 39.12 128.89
CA VAL A 123 28.44 38.73 130.05
C VAL A 123 29.25 38.75 131.34
N TYR A 124 30.46 38.21 131.31
CA TYR A 124 31.33 38.19 132.49
C TYR A 124 31.77 39.60 132.93
N PHE A 125 32.15 40.46 131.98
CA PHE A 125 32.55 41.83 132.27
C PHE A 125 31.38 42.69 132.72
N SER A 126 30.17 42.48 132.19
CA SER A 126 29.00 43.19 132.69
C SER A 126 28.62 42.80 134.11
N GLY A 127 29.03 41.62 134.60
CA GLY A 127 28.63 41.09 135.90
C GLY A 127 27.39 40.19 135.83
N GLY A 128 27.17 39.54 134.70
CA GLY A 128 26.09 38.55 134.53
C GLY A 128 24.73 39.16 134.18
N TYR A 129 24.66 40.44 133.81
CA TYR A 129 23.39 41.09 133.43
C TYR A 129 22.73 40.41 132.23
N ILE A 130 21.41 40.34 132.26
CA ILE A 130 20.60 39.60 131.28
C ILE A 130 20.71 40.26 129.89
N GLU A 131 20.84 41.58 129.83
CA GLU A 131 20.95 42.35 128.58
C GLU A 131 22.18 41.94 127.77
N ALA A 132 23.31 41.65 128.44
CA ALA A 132 24.53 41.17 127.78
C ALA A 132 24.34 39.77 127.18
N HIS A 133 23.42 38.96 127.70
CA HIS A 133 23.09 37.65 127.15
C HIS A 133 22.34 37.74 125.83
N PHE A 134 21.61 38.85 125.56
CA PHE A 134 20.93 39.03 124.28
C PHE A 134 21.91 39.04 123.09
N HIS A 135 23.17 39.39 123.32
CA HIS A 135 24.20 39.35 122.31
C HIS A 135 24.43 37.94 121.72
N PHE A 136 24.17 36.86 122.47
CA PHE A 136 24.22 35.50 121.92
C PHE A 136 23.20 35.29 120.80
N PHE A 137 21.99 35.87 120.90
CA PHE A 137 20.97 35.75 119.86
C PHE A 137 21.37 36.53 118.59
N VAL A 138 21.99 37.70 118.76
CA VAL A 138 22.53 38.50 117.64
C VAL A 138 23.63 37.72 116.92
N VAL A 139 24.56 37.13 117.68
CA VAL A 139 25.64 36.31 117.11
C VAL A 139 25.10 35.09 116.36
N MET A 140 24.09 34.40 116.90
CA MET A 140 23.47 33.27 116.19
C MET A 140 22.79 33.68 114.88
N GLY A 141 22.20 34.87 114.81
CA GLY A 141 21.68 35.45 113.56
C GLY A 141 22.79 35.76 112.54
N VAL A 142 23.95 36.26 112.99
CA VAL A 142 25.11 36.51 112.11
C VAL A 142 25.73 35.20 111.62
N VAL A 143 25.81 34.18 112.46
CA VAL A 143 26.36 32.86 112.10
C VAL A 143 25.47 32.15 111.06
N ALA A 144 24.16 32.40 111.05
CA ALA A 144 23.24 31.85 110.05
C ALA A 144 23.57 32.28 108.61
N ILE A 145 24.29 33.39 108.41
CA ILE A 145 24.74 33.88 107.09
C ILE A 145 25.73 32.90 106.43
N TYR A 146 26.38 32.02 107.20
CA TYR A 146 27.23 30.98 106.62
C TYR A 146 26.46 29.92 105.82
N GLU A 147 25.13 29.84 105.99
CA GLU A 147 24.27 28.81 105.40
C GLU A 147 24.88 27.41 105.53
N ASP A 148 25.46 27.12 106.71
CA ASP A 148 26.05 25.83 107.06
C ASP A 148 25.50 25.43 108.43
N TRP A 149 24.94 24.22 108.49
CA TRP A 149 24.36 23.68 109.73
C TRP A 149 25.41 23.48 110.83
N LEU A 150 26.68 23.22 110.46
CA LEU A 150 27.71 22.82 111.43
C LEU A 150 28.13 23.98 112.35
N PRO A 151 28.50 25.18 111.87
CA PRO A 151 28.77 26.33 112.73
C PRO A 151 27.57 26.70 113.61
N PHE A 152 26.36 26.54 113.09
CA PHE A 152 25.13 26.82 113.81
C PHE A 152 24.92 25.85 114.98
N LEU A 153 25.11 24.54 114.77
CA LEU A 153 25.08 23.54 115.84
C LEU A 153 26.17 23.79 116.88
N VAL A 154 27.39 24.10 116.45
CA VAL A 154 28.50 24.38 117.37
C VAL A 154 28.21 25.60 118.25
N GLY A 155 27.62 26.66 117.69
CA GLY A 155 27.18 27.83 118.47
C GLY A 155 26.15 27.47 119.54
N ILE A 156 25.15 26.66 119.21
CA ILE A 156 24.13 26.19 120.17
C ILE A 156 24.76 25.37 121.29
N VAL A 157 25.62 24.40 120.95
CA VAL A 157 26.32 23.55 121.94
C VAL A 157 27.21 24.40 122.84
N TYR A 158 27.91 25.39 122.29
CA TYR A 158 28.76 26.30 123.06
C TYR A 158 27.94 27.10 124.09
N VAL A 159 26.82 27.68 123.68
CA VAL A 159 25.91 28.42 124.57
C VAL A 159 25.37 27.51 125.68
N ALA A 160 24.98 26.28 125.33
CA ALA A 160 24.48 25.30 126.30
C ALA A 160 25.55 24.93 127.35
N ILE A 161 26.82 24.75 126.94
CA ILE A 161 27.92 24.49 127.86
C ILE A 161 28.21 25.71 128.75
N GLN A 162 28.22 26.92 128.18
CA GLN A 162 28.55 28.13 128.93
C GLN A 162 27.44 28.50 129.95
N HIS A 163 26.16 28.37 129.60
CA HIS A 163 25.07 28.64 130.54
C HIS A 163 24.85 27.48 131.52
N GLY A 164 24.94 26.23 131.06
CA GLY A 164 24.72 25.06 131.91
C GLY A 164 25.90 24.71 132.81
N VAL A 165 27.07 24.44 132.22
CA VAL A 165 28.24 23.92 132.95
C VAL A 165 29.00 25.05 133.66
N PHE A 166 29.30 26.16 132.97
CA PHE A 166 29.99 27.29 133.61
C PHE A 166 29.09 28.02 134.60
N GLY A 167 27.78 28.13 134.33
CA GLY A 167 26.79 28.64 135.27
C GLY A 167 26.65 27.81 136.55
N MET A 168 27.10 26.54 136.57
CA MET A 168 27.16 25.71 137.77
C MET A 168 28.46 25.93 138.57
N LEU A 169 29.59 26.12 137.89
CA LEU A 169 30.89 26.30 138.54
C LEU A 169 31.06 27.69 139.16
N ASN A 170 30.47 28.72 138.54
CA ASN A 170 30.53 30.08 139.05
C ASN A 170 29.22 30.84 138.72
N PRO A 171 28.13 30.58 139.46
CA PRO A 171 26.78 31.06 139.10
C PRO A 171 26.68 32.58 139.04
N GLY A 172 27.41 33.29 139.92
CA GLY A 172 27.39 34.76 139.99
C GLY A 172 28.07 35.47 138.81
N GLU A 173 28.77 34.74 137.95
CA GLU A 173 29.39 35.29 136.73
C GLU A 173 28.52 35.11 135.48
N VAL A 174 27.48 34.28 135.57
CA VAL A 174 26.57 33.96 134.47
C VAL A 174 25.14 34.45 134.76
N TYR A 175 24.69 34.47 136.01
CA TYR A 175 23.35 34.90 136.38
C TYR A 175 23.39 36.02 137.43
N ASN A 176 22.83 37.19 137.10
CA ASN A 176 22.76 38.34 138.02
C ASN A 176 21.49 38.37 138.91
N HIS A 177 20.78 37.25 139.07
CA HIS A 177 19.64 37.15 139.99
C HIS A 177 19.60 35.81 140.73
N ALA A 178 19.14 35.84 141.99
CA ALA A 178 19.16 34.68 142.88
C ALA A 178 18.39 33.46 142.33
N ALA A 179 17.32 33.68 141.56
CA ALA A 179 16.55 32.59 140.96
C ALA A 179 17.32 31.82 139.87
N GLY A 180 18.24 32.48 139.15
CA GLY A 180 19.09 31.87 138.12
C GLY A 180 20.30 31.17 138.74
N ALA A 181 20.95 31.83 139.70
CA ALA A 181 22.11 31.26 140.41
C ALA A 181 21.77 29.98 141.20
N ASN A 182 20.57 29.88 141.76
CA ASN A 182 20.14 28.72 142.55
C ASN A 182 19.57 27.57 141.70
N ASN A 183 19.14 27.82 140.46
CA ASN A 183 18.59 26.80 139.57
C ASN A 183 19.12 26.95 138.12
N PRO A 184 20.44 26.81 137.92
CA PRO A 184 21.09 27.10 136.63
C PRO A 184 20.54 26.25 135.48
N PHE A 185 20.18 24.97 135.71
CA PHE A 185 19.62 24.10 134.66
C PHE A 185 18.22 24.52 134.19
N VAL A 186 17.37 25.05 135.07
CA VAL A 186 16.02 25.48 134.69
C VAL A 186 16.10 26.73 133.81
N TRP A 187 16.93 27.70 134.21
CA TRP A 187 17.11 28.93 133.44
C TRP A 187 17.91 28.72 132.15
N ALA A 188 18.92 27.83 132.16
CA ALA A 188 19.56 27.38 130.92
C ALA A 188 18.57 26.66 129.98
N GLY A 189 17.62 25.90 130.52
CA GLY A 189 16.55 25.25 129.76
C GLY A 189 15.59 26.23 129.09
N ILE A 190 15.19 27.30 129.80
CA ILE A 190 14.37 28.39 129.23
C ILE A 190 15.13 29.11 128.11
N HIS A 191 16.40 29.46 128.32
CA HIS A 191 17.25 30.05 127.27
C HIS A 191 17.40 29.11 126.06
N ALA A 192 17.62 27.81 126.27
CA ALA A 192 17.73 26.83 125.20
C ALA A 192 16.43 26.71 124.39
N ALA A 193 15.26 26.80 125.03
CA ALA A 193 13.96 26.78 124.34
C ALA A 193 13.78 27.97 123.39
N PHE A 194 14.16 29.18 123.81
CA PHE A 194 14.11 30.37 122.94
C PHE A 194 15.15 30.32 121.80
N VAL A 195 16.34 29.78 122.05
CA VAL A 195 17.36 29.58 121.00
C VAL A 195 16.91 28.52 119.98
N LEU A 196 16.27 27.44 120.42
CA LEU A 196 15.67 26.43 119.53
C LEU A 196 14.51 27.00 118.71
N ALA A 197 13.66 27.85 119.30
CA ALA A 197 12.57 28.52 118.58
C ALA A 197 13.10 29.49 117.51
N LEU A 198 14.11 30.31 117.82
CA LEU A 198 14.76 31.18 116.85
C LEU A 198 15.45 30.36 115.74
N SER A 199 16.10 29.26 116.09
CA SER A 199 16.72 28.33 115.16
C SER A 199 15.70 27.70 114.19
N GLY A 200 14.54 27.29 114.69
CA GLY A 200 13.44 26.77 113.88
C GLY A 200 12.84 27.82 112.94
N ALA A 201 12.68 29.06 113.39
CA ALA A 201 12.17 30.17 112.57
C ALA A 201 13.13 30.55 111.43
N LEU A 202 14.44 30.57 111.69
CA LEU A 202 15.46 30.81 110.67
C LEU A 202 15.51 29.68 109.63
N MET A 203 15.27 28.44 110.04
CA MET A 203 15.25 27.28 109.13
C MET A 203 13.98 27.23 108.26
N ALA A 204 12.82 27.65 108.81
CA ALA A 204 11.57 27.76 108.06
C ALA A 204 11.61 28.87 106.98
N ASN A 205 12.25 30.01 107.26
CA ASN A 205 12.46 31.07 106.27
C ASN A 205 13.30 30.58 105.08
N TRP A 206 14.27 29.70 105.33
CA TRP A 206 15.14 29.17 104.28
C TRP A 206 14.45 28.11 103.41
N TYR A 207 13.60 27.25 103.99
CA TYR A 207 12.75 26.31 103.25
C TYR A 207 11.82 27.01 102.24
N SER A 208 11.32 28.21 102.57
CA SER A 208 10.42 28.99 101.71
C SER A 208 11.12 29.65 100.50
N ILE A 209 12.43 29.89 100.55
CA ILE A 209 13.18 30.58 99.48
C ILE A 209 13.63 29.60 98.39
N GLU A 210 13.91 28.34 98.74
CA GLU A 210 14.39 27.34 97.79
C GLU A 210 13.26 26.79 96.89
N ARG A 211 12.03 26.71 97.41
CA ARG A 211 10.84 26.24 96.64
C ARG A 211 10.41 27.20 95.52
N SER A 212 10.57 28.51 95.70
CA SER A 212 10.24 29.53 94.70
C SER A 212 11.19 29.55 93.49
N ARG A 213 12.39 28.96 93.59
CA ARG A 213 13.39 28.92 92.50
C ARG A 213 13.19 27.78 91.51
N GLU A 214 12.39 26.77 91.87
CA GLU A 214 12.18 25.57 91.05
C GLU A 214 11.05 25.78 90.02
N GLU A 215 10.02 26.59 90.33
CA GLU A 215 8.88 26.87 89.43
C GLU A 215 9.23 27.78 88.24
N THR A 216 10.09 28.79 88.43
CA THR A 216 10.52 29.69 87.33
C THR A 216 11.42 29.00 86.29
N ARG A 217 12.07 27.90 86.67
CA ARG A 217 12.98 27.16 85.78
C ARG A 217 12.26 26.20 84.83
N LYS A 218 10.98 25.90 85.09
CA LYS A 218 10.14 24.99 84.28
C LYS A 218 9.36 25.71 83.16
N GLN A 219 8.91 26.94 83.39
CA GLN A 219 8.15 27.71 82.39
C GLN A 219 8.99 28.24 81.21
N LEU A 220 10.30 28.45 81.38
CA LEU A 220 11.19 28.92 80.32
C LEU A 220 11.56 27.83 79.31
N ALA A 221 11.57 26.56 79.72
CA ALA A 221 11.93 25.44 78.85
C ALA A 221 10.78 25.00 77.93
N GLU A 222 9.52 25.17 78.36
CA GLU A 222 8.34 24.79 77.57
C GLU A 222 7.98 25.81 76.46
N THR A 223 8.41 27.07 76.57
CA THR A 223 8.15 28.12 75.56
C THR A 223 9.10 28.11 74.37
N GLU A 224 10.36 27.71 74.55
CA GLU A 224 11.34 27.65 73.43
C GLU A 224 11.07 26.45 72.51
N GLU A 225 10.67 25.29 73.04
CA GLU A 225 10.35 24.08 72.27
C GLU A 225 9.02 24.21 71.48
N ALA A 226 8.06 24.97 71.99
CA ALA A 226 6.77 25.22 71.33
C ALA A 226 6.86 26.22 70.15
N GLU A 227 7.76 27.21 70.20
CA GLU A 227 7.96 28.14 69.08
C GLU A 227 8.71 27.48 67.91
N GLU A 228 9.64 26.57 68.18
CA GLU A 228 10.38 25.85 67.14
C GLU A 228 9.50 24.84 66.39
N LEU A 229 8.66 24.09 67.11
CA LEU A 229 7.65 23.19 66.51
C LEU A 229 6.56 23.94 65.75
N LYS A 230 6.13 25.12 66.23
CA LYS A 230 5.15 25.97 65.52
C LYS A 230 5.75 26.55 64.25
N ALA A 231 7.00 27.00 64.26
CA ALA A 231 7.68 27.50 63.07
C ALA A 231 7.93 26.40 62.02
N GLU A 232 8.21 25.16 62.44
CA GLU A 232 8.33 24.00 61.54
C GLU A 232 6.96 23.58 60.96
N ALA A 233 5.91 23.57 61.79
CA ALA A 233 4.55 23.26 61.36
C ALA A 233 4.00 24.32 60.38
N GLU A 234 4.23 25.61 60.64
CA GLU A 234 3.85 26.69 59.71
C GLU A 234 4.62 26.63 58.39
N ARG A 235 5.90 26.20 58.38
CA ARG A 235 6.66 25.99 57.14
C ARG A 235 6.12 24.80 56.34
N ARG A 236 5.89 23.65 56.97
CA ARG A 236 5.25 22.50 56.30
C ARG A 236 3.85 22.84 55.80
N GLN A 237 3.07 23.59 56.56
CA GLN A 237 1.72 23.98 56.15
C GLN A 237 1.76 24.91 54.93
N ARG A 238 2.65 25.92 54.90
CA ARG A 238 2.84 26.77 53.72
C ARG A 238 3.39 26.00 52.52
N GLU A 239 4.25 25.01 52.74
CA GLU A 239 4.77 24.14 51.67
C GLU A 239 3.67 23.26 51.06
N VAL A 240 2.81 22.67 51.90
CA VAL A 240 1.64 21.89 51.46
C VAL A 240 0.60 22.78 50.79
N GLU A 241 0.30 23.96 51.32
CA GLU A 241 -0.62 24.92 50.71
C GLU A 241 -0.11 25.38 49.33
N ARG A 242 1.18 25.72 49.22
CA ARG A 242 1.81 26.08 47.94
C ARG A 242 1.82 24.92 46.94
N LEU A 243 2.11 23.69 47.40
CA LEU A 243 2.05 22.50 46.56
C LEU A 243 0.62 22.21 46.10
N ASN A 244 -0.39 22.37 46.97
CA ASN A 244 -1.80 22.22 46.62
C ASN A 244 -2.25 23.30 45.63
N GLU A 245 -1.90 24.58 45.84
CA GLU A 245 -2.20 25.65 44.89
C GLU A 245 -1.54 25.40 43.53
N HIS A 246 -0.29 24.90 43.51
CA HIS A 246 0.39 24.49 42.28
C HIS A 246 -0.32 23.31 41.61
N LEU A 247 -0.71 22.28 42.37
CA LEU A 247 -1.47 21.14 41.87
C LEU A 247 -2.82 21.56 41.30
N GLU A 248 -3.58 22.43 41.97
CA GLU A 248 -4.86 22.95 41.48
C GLU A 248 -4.66 23.78 40.21
N THR A 249 -3.65 24.64 40.17
CA THR A 249 -3.34 25.45 38.99
C THR A 249 -2.96 24.58 37.80
N LYS A 250 -2.07 23.59 38.00
CA LYS A 250 -1.70 22.63 36.96
C LYS A 250 -2.88 21.76 36.54
N ALA A 251 -3.69 21.28 37.48
CA ALA A 251 -4.88 20.49 37.16
C ALA A 251 -5.91 21.29 36.35
N ASN A 252 -6.11 22.57 36.66
CA ASN A 252 -6.98 23.46 35.88
C ASN A 252 -6.42 23.71 34.47
N ALA A 253 -5.11 23.95 34.36
CA ALA A 253 -4.45 24.09 33.05
C ALA A 253 -4.56 22.79 32.24
N TYR A 254 -4.37 21.63 32.88
CA TYR A 254 -4.51 20.32 32.23
C TYR A 254 -5.93 20.09 31.78
N SER A 255 -6.92 20.36 32.64
CA SER A 255 -8.33 20.25 32.29
C SER A 255 -8.71 21.15 31.11
N ALA A 256 -8.13 22.35 31.00
CA ALA A 256 -8.40 23.25 29.88
C ALA A 256 -7.83 22.73 28.55
N THR A 257 -6.59 22.20 28.57
CA THR A 257 -6.00 21.56 27.37
C THR A 257 -6.73 20.29 26.99
N MET A 258 -7.09 19.44 27.97
CA MET A 258 -7.87 18.22 27.73
C MET A 258 -9.24 18.54 27.14
N ALA A 259 -9.87 19.66 27.52
CA ALA A 259 -11.12 20.11 26.93
C ALA A 259 -10.95 20.49 25.44
N ARG A 260 -9.87 21.19 25.08
CA ARG A 260 -9.55 21.50 23.67
C ARG A 260 -9.32 20.25 22.84
N ALA A 261 -8.58 19.27 23.37
CA ALA A 261 -8.40 17.98 22.71
C ALA A 261 -9.71 17.19 22.57
N ALA A 262 -10.60 17.26 23.57
CA ALA A 262 -11.93 16.66 23.48
C ALA A 262 -12.82 17.33 22.43
N ASP A 263 -12.60 18.61 22.14
CA ASP A 263 -13.26 19.37 21.06
C ASP A 263 -12.60 19.16 19.68
N GLY A 264 -11.59 18.29 19.56
CA GLY A 264 -10.98 17.90 18.28
C GLY A 264 -9.58 18.46 18.03
N GLU A 265 -9.04 19.31 18.91
CA GLU A 265 -7.69 19.87 18.74
C GLU A 265 -6.61 18.88 19.19
N LEU A 266 -6.26 17.94 18.32
CA LEU A 266 -5.32 16.86 18.66
C LEU A 266 -3.88 17.34 18.84
N THR A 267 -3.55 18.55 18.38
CA THR A 267 -2.24 19.20 18.58
C THR A 267 -2.07 19.78 20.00
N ALA A 268 -3.11 19.79 20.83
CA ALA A 268 -3.06 20.34 22.17
C ALA A 268 -2.18 19.47 23.10
N ARG A 269 -1.12 20.07 23.68
CA ARG A 269 -0.17 19.40 24.58
C ARG A 269 -0.19 19.99 25.99
N LEU A 270 -0.02 19.12 26.99
CA LEU A 270 0.17 19.50 28.38
C LEU A 270 1.61 19.94 28.64
N ASP A 271 1.75 20.98 29.44
CA ASP A 271 3.05 21.38 30.00
C ASP A 271 3.42 20.43 31.15
N ALA A 272 4.30 19.46 30.86
CA ALA A 272 4.73 18.42 31.77
C ALA A 272 5.62 18.93 32.92
N ASP A 273 6.18 20.13 32.82
CA ASP A 273 7.04 20.68 33.87
C ASP A 273 6.22 21.01 35.13
N SER A 274 6.44 20.27 36.22
CA SER A 274 5.68 20.43 37.46
C SER A 274 6.53 20.13 38.69
N GLU A 275 6.24 20.80 39.80
CA GLU A 275 6.82 20.49 41.11
C GLU A 275 6.28 19.18 41.71
N SER A 276 5.24 18.61 41.10
CA SER A 276 4.70 17.29 41.44
C SER A 276 5.06 16.29 40.34
N GLU A 277 5.86 15.29 40.70
CA GLU A 277 6.25 14.19 39.81
C GLU A 277 5.03 13.44 39.24
N ALA A 278 3.94 13.34 40.02
CA ALA A 278 2.69 12.74 39.55
C ALA A 278 2.03 13.56 38.43
N MET A 279 2.08 14.90 38.50
CA MET A 279 1.56 15.76 37.43
C MET A 279 2.45 15.69 36.19
N THR A 280 3.77 15.61 36.35
CA THR A 280 4.71 15.42 35.23
C THR A 280 4.41 14.13 34.47
N GLN A 281 4.25 13.00 35.18
CA GLN A 281 3.89 11.73 34.55
C GLN A 281 2.54 11.78 33.82
N ILE A 282 1.54 12.48 34.37
CA ILE A 282 0.25 12.68 33.70
C ILE A 282 0.43 13.52 32.42
N GLY A 283 1.22 14.59 32.50
CA GLY A 283 1.53 15.46 31.35
C GLY A 283 2.22 14.69 30.21
N GLU A 284 3.26 13.93 30.54
CA GLU A 284 4.01 13.11 29.59
C GLU A 284 3.15 12.00 28.97
N ALA A 285 2.43 11.22 29.79
CA ALA A 285 1.58 10.12 29.30
C ALA A 285 0.41 10.62 28.45
N TYR A 286 -0.17 11.76 28.79
CA TYR A 286 -1.19 12.39 27.95
C TYR A 286 -0.61 12.85 26.62
N ASN A 287 0.57 13.49 26.62
CA ASN A 287 1.20 13.96 25.39
C ASN A 287 1.54 12.81 24.45
N GLU A 288 2.05 11.69 24.98
CA GLU A 288 2.29 10.46 24.20
C GLU A 288 1.00 9.90 23.59
N MET A 289 -0.09 9.82 24.37
CA MET A 289 -1.41 9.43 23.86
C MET A 289 -1.90 10.38 22.75
N MET A 290 -1.70 11.68 22.90
CA MET A 290 -2.11 12.66 21.89
C MET A 290 -1.25 12.57 20.62
N ASP A 291 0.05 12.29 20.74
CA ASP A 291 0.93 12.05 19.59
C ASP A 291 0.46 10.82 18.79
N GLU A 292 0.11 9.72 19.48
CA GLU A 292 -0.45 8.52 18.84
C GLU A 292 -1.81 8.78 18.18
N MET A 293 -2.71 9.50 18.84
CA MET A 293 -4.03 9.86 18.30
C MET A 293 -3.91 10.79 17.08
N GLU A 294 -3.05 11.80 17.14
CA GLU A 294 -2.79 12.72 16.04
C GLU A 294 -2.22 11.96 14.83
N SER A 295 -1.24 11.07 15.04
CA SER A 295 -0.68 10.25 13.97
C SER A 295 -1.74 9.33 13.35
N ALA A 296 -2.56 8.67 14.17
CA ALA A 296 -3.62 7.78 13.68
C ALA A 296 -4.66 8.53 12.86
N VAL A 297 -5.10 9.72 13.31
CA VAL A 297 -6.06 10.54 12.55
C VAL A 297 -5.43 11.09 11.27
N SER A 298 -4.16 11.50 11.30
CA SER A 298 -3.42 11.92 10.09
C SER A 298 -3.30 10.80 9.07
N ASP A 299 -3.01 9.57 9.50
CA ASP A 299 -2.94 8.41 8.61
C ASP A 299 -4.33 8.04 8.04
N ILE A 300 -5.40 8.20 8.82
CA ILE A 300 -6.77 8.02 8.32
C ILE A 300 -7.12 9.09 7.28
N GLN A 301 -6.83 10.37 7.54
CA GLN A 301 -7.05 11.46 6.59
C GLN A 301 -6.32 11.18 5.26
N ARG A 302 -5.04 10.79 5.31
CA ARG A 302 -4.26 10.41 4.11
C ARG A 302 -4.88 9.21 3.37
N SER A 303 -5.29 8.19 4.10
CA SER A 303 -5.91 7.00 3.52
C SER A 303 -7.25 7.32 2.83
N VAL A 304 -8.01 8.26 3.39
CA VAL A 304 -9.26 8.72 2.77
C VAL A 304 -8.98 9.47 1.47
N ASP A 305 -8.02 10.39 1.47
CA ASP A 305 -7.60 11.10 0.24
C ASP A 305 -7.14 10.12 -0.85
N GLU A 306 -6.36 9.09 -0.48
CA GLU A 306 -5.92 8.03 -1.39
C GLU A 306 -7.10 7.21 -1.94
N VAL A 307 -8.07 6.84 -1.10
CA VAL A 307 -9.27 6.10 -1.53
C VAL A 307 -10.16 6.95 -2.44
N SER A 308 -10.32 8.24 -2.16
CA SER A 308 -11.07 9.16 -3.01
C SER A 308 -10.42 9.28 -4.38
N ALA A 309 -9.10 9.52 -4.45
CA ALA A 309 -8.37 9.58 -5.71
C ALA A 309 -8.44 8.27 -6.50
N ALA A 310 -8.28 7.12 -5.83
CA ALA A 310 -8.40 5.81 -6.47
C ALA A 310 -9.82 5.52 -6.96
N SER A 311 -10.85 6.04 -6.26
CA SER A 311 -12.26 5.91 -6.67
C SER A 311 -12.54 6.74 -7.92
N GLU A 312 -12.04 7.98 -8.00
CA GLU A 312 -12.16 8.82 -9.20
C GLU A 312 -11.47 8.19 -10.42
N GLU A 313 -10.27 7.63 -10.24
CA GLU A 313 -9.55 6.92 -11.31
C GLU A 313 -10.28 5.65 -11.75
N ALA A 314 -10.82 4.88 -10.80
CA ALA A 314 -11.60 3.69 -11.09
C ALA A 314 -12.92 4.02 -11.81
N ASP A 315 -13.58 5.14 -11.48
CA ASP A 315 -14.81 5.60 -12.14
C ASP A 315 -14.53 5.95 -13.61
N ALA A 316 -13.46 6.71 -13.87
CA ALA A 316 -13.02 7.02 -15.22
C ALA A 316 -12.70 5.75 -16.03
N GLY A 317 -11.98 4.80 -15.43
CA GLY A 317 -11.69 3.52 -16.07
C GLY A 317 -12.95 2.68 -16.34
N ALA A 318 -13.95 2.74 -15.45
CA ALA A 318 -15.23 2.06 -15.66
C ALA A 318 -16.03 2.66 -16.83
N ASP A 319 -16.03 3.98 -16.97
CA ASP A 319 -16.65 4.67 -18.11
C ASP A 319 -15.93 4.34 -19.44
N GLU A 320 -14.60 4.27 -19.45
CA GLU A 320 -13.83 3.84 -20.63
C GLU A 320 -14.19 2.41 -21.06
N VAL A 321 -14.25 1.46 -20.12
CA VAL A 321 -14.64 0.07 -20.41
C VAL A 321 -16.07 -0.01 -20.92
N LYS A 322 -16.97 0.80 -20.37
CA LYS A 322 -18.36 0.88 -20.82
C LYS A 322 -18.46 1.39 -22.26
N GLN A 323 -17.69 2.43 -22.62
CA GLN A 323 -17.63 2.93 -23.98
C GLN A 323 -17.05 1.88 -24.94
N ALA A 324 -15.93 1.25 -24.58
CA ALA A 324 -15.32 0.19 -25.38
C ALA A 324 -16.30 -0.99 -25.61
N SER A 325 -17.10 -1.34 -24.60
CA SER A 325 -18.12 -2.38 -24.73
C SER A 325 -19.21 -1.99 -25.75
N ALA A 326 -19.62 -0.72 -25.77
CA ALA A 326 -20.58 -0.22 -26.75
C ALA A 326 -20.03 -0.24 -28.19
N GLU A 327 -18.76 0.12 -28.37
CA GLU A 327 -18.06 0.06 -29.67
C GLU A 327 -17.93 -1.38 -30.17
N VAL A 328 -17.67 -2.33 -29.26
CA VAL A 328 -17.69 -3.78 -29.58
C VAL A 328 -19.09 -4.19 -30.04
N SER A 329 -20.15 -3.81 -29.32
CA SER A 329 -21.53 -4.12 -29.72
C SER A 329 -21.91 -3.51 -31.08
N GLU A 330 -21.44 -2.31 -31.41
CA GLU A 330 -21.64 -1.70 -32.73
C GLU A 330 -20.91 -2.50 -33.83
N SER A 331 -19.64 -2.83 -33.59
CA SER A 331 -18.83 -3.63 -34.52
C SER A 331 -19.45 -5.01 -34.79
N ILE A 332 -20.02 -5.64 -33.77
CA ILE A 332 -20.72 -6.93 -33.90
C ILE A 332 -22.01 -6.83 -34.71
N GLN A 333 -22.74 -5.71 -34.61
CA GLN A 333 -23.91 -5.48 -35.46
C GLN A 333 -23.51 -5.32 -36.93
N GLU A 334 -22.40 -4.62 -37.21
CA GLU A 334 -21.86 -4.50 -38.57
C GLU A 334 -21.41 -5.86 -39.12
N ILE A 335 -20.71 -6.67 -38.32
CA ILE A 335 -20.31 -8.03 -38.70
C ILE A 335 -21.52 -8.91 -38.99
N SER A 336 -22.56 -8.83 -38.15
CA SER A 336 -23.80 -9.60 -38.35
C SER A 336 -24.51 -9.19 -39.64
N GLY A 337 -24.57 -7.89 -39.92
CA GLY A 337 -25.10 -7.35 -41.19
C GLY A 337 -24.30 -7.83 -42.39
N GLY A 338 -22.97 -7.67 -42.36
CA GLY A 338 -22.09 -8.12 -43.44
C GLY A 338 -22.14 -9.63 -43.68
N THR A 339 -22.35 -10.42 -42.63
CA THR A 339 -22.52 -11.88 -42.75
C THR A 339 -23.85 -12.24 -43.42
N ALA A 340 -24.92 -11.49 -43.13
CA ALA A 340 -26.21 -11.67 -43.81
C ALA A 340 -26.12 -11.31 -45.31
N ASP A 341 -25.47 -10.19 -45.64
CA ASP A 341 -25.22 -9.77 -47.02
C ASP A 341 -24.34 -10.81 -47.76
N GLN A 342 -23.32 -11.34 -47.08
CA GLN A 342 -22.46 -12.39 -47.64
C GLN A 342 -23.25 -13.65 -47.98
N ARG A 343 -24.22 -14.06 -47.14
CA ARG A 343 -25.08 -15.20 -47.43
C ARG A 343 -25.93 -14.98 -48.69
N GLU A 344 -26.51 -13.79 -48.86
CA GLU A 344 -27.29 -13.45 -50.05
C GLU A 344 -26.42 -13.52 -51.32
N MET A 345 -25.19 -12.97 -51.27
CA MET A 345 -24.25 -13.06 -52.40
C MET A 345 -23.86 -14.51 -52.71
N LEU A 346 -23.68 -15.37 -51.71
CA LEU A 346 -23.36 -16.78 -51.93
C LEU A 346 -24.53 -17.55 -52.56
N GLU A 347 -25.77 -17.24 -52.19
CA GLU A 347 -26.97 -17.79 -52.83
C GLU A 347 -27.06 -17.37 -54.31
N GLU A 348 -26.73 -16.13 -54.63
CA GLU A 348 -26.65 -15.63 -56.01
C GLU A 348 -25.60 -16.38 -56.82
N VAL A 349 -24.36 -16.48 -56.32
CA VAL A 349 -23.27 -17.21 -57.00
C VAL A 349 -23.61 -18.69 -57.19
N TYR A 350 -24.26 -19.32 -56.21
CA TYR A 350 -24.74 -20.70 -56.36
C TYR A 350 -25.76 -20.84 -57.50
N GLY A 351 -26.67 -19.87 -57.63
CA GLY A 351 -27.60 -19.77 -58.74
C GLY A 351 -26.88 -19.64 -60.09
N GLU A 352 -25.92 -18.72 -60.19
CA GLU A 352 -25.11 -18.53 -61.41
C GLU A 352 -24.32 -19.79 -61.80
N MET A 353 -23.79 -20.53 -60.83
CA MET A 353 -23.09 -21.80 -61.10
C MET A 353 -24.03 -22.91 -61.57
N THR A 354 -25.27 -22.92 -61.07
CA THR A 354 -26.31 -23.84 -61.55
C THR A 354 -26.67 -23.55 -63.01
N ASP A 355 -26.84 -22.27 -63.34
CA ASP A 355 -27.10 -21.83 -64.71
C ASP A 355 -25.91 -22.14 -65.63
N LEU A 356 -24.67 -21.90 -65.16
CA LEU A 356 -23.46 -22.27 -65.89
C LEU A 356 -23.43 -23.78 -66.20
N SER A 357 -23.72 -24.63 -65.21
CA SER A 357 -23.78 -26.09 -65.40
C SER A 357 -24.79 -26.49 -66.48
N ALA A 358 -25.96 -25.83 -66.52
CA ALA A 358 -26.96 -26.06 -67.55
C ALA A 358 -26.45 -25.63 -68.95
N THR A 359 -25.79 -24.48 -69.05
CA THR A 359 -25.22 -24.03 -70.34
C THR A 359 -24.08 -24.92 -70.83
N VAL A 360 -23.24 -25.43 -69.92
CA VAL A 360 -22.17 -26.40 -70.24
C VAL A 360 -22.77 -27.69 -70.82
N GLN A 361 -23.87 -28.19 -70.25
CA GLN A 361 -24.59 -29.35 -70.79
C GLN A 361 -25.19 -29.07 -72.18
N GLU A 362 -25.72 -27.86 -72.41
CA GLU A 362 -26.26 -27.46 -73.71
C GLU A 362 -25.17 -27.36 -74.79
N VAL A 363 -24.00 -26.82 -74.44
CA VAL A 363 -22.82 -26.77 -75.33
C VAL A 363 -22.34 -28.19 -75.65
N ALA A 364 -22.23 -29.07 -74.66
CA ALA A 364 -21.85 -30.47 -74.87
C ALA A 364 -22.79 -31.18 -75.86
N ALA A 365 -24.11 -31.04 -75.66
CA ALA A 365 -25.10 -31.64 -76.57
C ALA A 365 -25.05 -31.04 -77.98
N SER A 366 -24.78 -29.73 -78.10
CA SER A 366 -24.62 -29.06 -79.38
C SER A 366 -23.36 -29.54 -80.11
N ALA A 367 -22.25 -29.70 -79.38
CA ALA A 367 -20.99 -30.21 -79.91
C ALA A 367 -21.15 -31.64 -80.47
N GLU A 368 -21.81 -32.53 -79.72
CA GLU A 368 -22.11 -33.90 -80.17
C GLU A 368 -22.95 -33.90 -81.47
N THR A 369 -23.95 -33.02 -81.56
CA THR A 369 -24.80 -32.89 -82.76
C THR A 369 -23.99 -32.44 -83.98
N VAL A 370 -23.02 -31.52 -83.78
CA VAL A 370 -22.13 -31.07 -84.85
C VAL A 370 -21.17 -32.20 -85.25
N ALA A 371 -20.60 -32.95 -84.31
CA ALA A 371 -19.77 -34.12 -84.61
C ALA A 371 -20.53 -35.16 -85.48
N GLU A 372 -21.76 -35.50 -85.10
CA GLU A 372 -22.59 -36.45 -85.87
C GLU A 372 -22.86 -35.91 -87.30
N THR A 373 -23.14 -34.62 -87.43
CA THR A 373 -23.38 -33.98 -88.72
C THR A 373 -22.13 -33.92 -89.59
N SER A 374 -20.97 -33.66 -88.98
CA SER A 374 -19.66 -33.70 -89.65
C SER A 374 -19.39 -35.11 -90.16
N HIS A 375 -19.48 -36.13 -89.31
CA HIS A 375 -19.28 -37.53 -89.73
C HIS A 375 -20.16 -37.90 -90.94
N LYS A 376 -21.44 -37.54 -90.90
CA LYS A 376 -22.37 -37.79 -92.01
C LYS A 376 -22.00 -37.03 -93.28
N THR A 377 -21.43 -35.83 -93.15
CA THR A 377 -20.98 -35.02 -94.29
C THR A 377 -19.75 -35.65 -94.95
N ALA A 378 -18.81 -36.16 -94.15
CA ALA A 378 -17.67 -36.93 -94.66
C ALA A 378 -18.13 -38.17 -95.45
N GLU A 379 -19.04 -38.98 -94.90
CA GLU A 379 -19.58 -40.16 -95.59
C GLU A 379 -20.21 -39.81 -96.95
N VAL A 380 -20.95 -38.70 -97.02
CA VAL A 380 -21.56 -38.22 -98.28
C VAL A 380 -20.50 -37.74 -99.27
N ALA A 381 -19.47 -37.04 -98.80
CA ALA A 381 -18.38 -36.57 -99.65
C ALA A 381 -17.55 -37.73 -100.20
N GLU A 382 -17.20 -38.74 -99.38
CA GLU A 382 -16.52 -39.96 -99.82
C GLU A 382 -17.32 -40.74 -100.86
N ALA A 383 -18.64 -40.87 -100.67
CA ALA A 383 -19.53 -41.47 -101.66
C ALA A 383 -19.58 -40.65 -102.96
N GLY A 384 -19.55 -39.31 -102.84
CA GLY A 384 -19.43 -38.37 -103.96
C GLY A 384 -18.15 -38.58 -104.75
N GLU A 385 -16.99 -38.68 -104.07
CA GLU A 385 -15.70 -38.97 -104.72
C GLU A 385 -15.73 -40.31 -105.46
N SER A 386 -16.26 -41.37 -104.83
CA SER A 386 -16.37 -42.68 -105.48
C SER A 386 -17.23 -42.61 -106.74
N THR A 387 -18.30 -41.82 -106.71
CA THR A 387 -19.19 -41.62 -107.88
C THR A 387 -18.49 -40.83 -108.98
N ALA A 388 -17.77 -39.76 -108.63
CA ALA A 388 -17.00 -38.96 -109.58
C ALA A 388 -15.89 -39.79 -110.24
N ARG A 389 -15.15 -40.61 -109.48
CA ARG A 389 -14.14 -41.54 -110.04
C ARG A 389 -14.77 -42.51 -111.05
N GLY A 390 -15.94 -43.07 -110.73
CA GLY A 390 -16.67 -43.93 -111.67
C GLY A 390 -17.09 -43.21 -112.95
N ALA A 391 -17.59 -41.97 -112.85
CA ALA A 391 -17.96 -41.18 -114.01
C ALA A 391 -16.76 -40.83 -114.91
N ILE A 392 -15.56 -40.60 -114.34
CA ILE A 392 -14.33 -40.42 -115.12
C ILE A 392 -13.98 -41.71 -115.88
N GLU A 393 -14.10 -42.89 -115.25
CA GLU A 393 -13.89 -44.17 -115.92
C GLU A 393 -14.88 -44.39 -117.07
N ASP A 394 -16.18 -44.18 -116.83
CA ASP A 394 -17.23 -44.31 -117.86
C ASP A 394 -16.99 -43.34 -119.04
N THR A 395 -16.51 -42.12 -118.75
CA THR A 395 -16.20 -41.12 -119.79
C THR A 395 -14.98 -41.55 -120.62
N ARG A 396 -13.94 -42.11 -119.99
CA ARG A 396 -12.76 -42.65 -120.70
C ARG A 396 -13.11 -43.86 -121.57
N ASP A 397 -14.00 -44.72 -121.10
CA ASP A 397 -14.53 -45.83 -121.90
C ASP A 397 -15.32 -45.30 -123.11
N GLY A 398 -16.10 -44.24 -122.92
CA GLY A 398 -16.82 -43.55 -124.01
C GLY A 398 -15.87 -42.92 -125.04
N GLN A 399 -14.77 -42.29 -124.62
CA GLN A 399 -13.73 -41.80 -125.54
C GLN A 399 -13.15 -42.94 -126.39
N THR A 400 -12.82 -44.07 -125.75
CA THR A 400 -12.31 -45.25 -126.46
C THR A 400 -13.30 -45.78 -127.51
N ALA A 401 -14.60 -45.72 -127.22
CA ALA A 401 -15.65 -46.13 -128.17
C ALA A 401 -15.79 -45.15 -129.35
N ILE A 402 -15.62 -43.84 -129.11
CA ILE A 402 -15.58 -42.81 -130.16
C ILE A 402 -14.38 -43.03 -131.07
N ASP A 403 -13.18 -43.24 -130.51
CA ASP A 403 -11.96 -43.53 -131.28
C ASP A 403 -12.13 -44.76 -132.18
N SER A 404 -12.72 -45.83 -131.65
CA SER A 404 -13.05 -47.02 -132.44
C SER A 404 -14.06 -46.74 -133.55
N THR A 405 -14.99 -45.82 -133.33
CA THR A 405 -15.96 -45.41 -134.35
C THR A 405 -15.28 -44.62 -135.46
N VAL A 406 -14.35 -43.72 -135.12
CA VAL A 406 -13.53 -42.97 -136.10
C VAL A 406 -12.73 -43.94 -136.97
N ASP A 407 -12.02 -44.91 -136.37
CA ASP A 407 -11.26 -45.92 -137.14
C ASP A 407 -12.16 -46.71 -138.11
N HIS A 408 -13.35 -47.13 -137.67
CA HIS A 408 -14.30 -47.83 -138.52
C HIS A 408 -14.81 -46.97 -139.69
N VAL A 409 -15.03 -45.67 -139.47
CA VAL A 409 -15.50 -44.75 -140.51
C VAL A 409 -14.37 -44.40 -141.49
N GLU A 410 -13.14 -44.24 -141.01
CA GLU A 410 -11.96 -44.05 -141.88
C GLU A 410 -11.72 -45.27 -142.77
N ARG A 411 -11.87 -46.48 -142.24
CA ARG A 411 -11.82 -47.71 -143.06
C ARG A 411 -12.93 -47.79 -144.10
N LEU A 412 -14.13 -47.29 -143.78
CA LEU A 412 -15.23 -47.22 -144.74
C LEU A 412 -14.92 -46.20 -145.85
N ASP A 413 -14.32 -45.05 -145.50
CA ASP A 413 -13.89 -44.04 -146.45
C ASP A 413 -12.86 -44.59 -147.45
N GLU A 414 -11.86 -45.34 -146.96
CA GLU A 414 -10.89 -46.07 -147.79
C GLU A 414 -11.58 -47.08 -148.73
N GLN A 415 -12.55 -47.84 -148.23
CA GLN A 415 -13.32 -48.78 -149.06
C GLN A 415 -14.15 -48.08 -150.13
N MET A 416 -14.75 -46.93 -149.82
CA MET A 416 -15.50 -46.14 -150.79
C MET A 416 -14.60 -45.57 -151.87
N ALA A 417 -13.36 -45.17 -151.53
CA ALA A 417 -12.37 -44.75 -152.51
C ALA A 417 -11.97 -45.90 -153.46
N GLU A 418 -11.74 -47.11 -152.93
CA GLU A 418 -11.45 -48.31 -153.74
C GLU A 418 -12.62 -48.66 -154.67
N ILE A 419 -13.87 -48.57 -154.18
CA ILE A 419 -15.06 -48.78 -155.01
C ILE A 419 -15.15 -47.71 -156.11
N GLY A 420 -14.81 -46.46 -155.80
CA GLY A 420 -14.75 -45.36 -156.79
C GLY A 420 -13.83 -45.68 -157.97
N GLU A 421 -12.61 -46.17 -157.70
CA GLU A 421 -11.66 -46.59 -158.73
C GLU A 421 -12.22 -47.73 -159.61
N ILE A 422 -12.95 -48.67 -159.00
CA ILE A 422 -13.59 -49.77 -159.73
C ILE A 422 -14.73 -49.26 -160.63
N VAL A 423 -15.53 -48.30 -160.14
CA VAL A 423 -16.64 -47.72 -160.89
C VAL A 423 -16.15 -46.86 -162.05
N GLU A 424 -15.07 -46.10 -161.87
CA GLU A 424 -14.37 -45.38 -162.95
C GLU A 424 -13.91 -46.36 -164.04
N LEU A 425 -13.28 -47.48 -163.66
CA LEU A 425 -12.89 -48.54 -164.59
C LEU A 425 -14.09 -49.16 -165.33
N ILE A 426 -15.23 -49.36 -164.64
CA ILE A 426 -16.45 -49.86 -165.27
C ILE A 426 -17.00 -48.84 -166.28
N SER A 427 -16.99 -47.54 -165.95
CA SER A 427 -17.41 -46.46 -166.85
C SER A 427 -16.53 -46.40 -168.10
N ASP A 428 -15.20 -46.51 -167.94
CA ASP A 428 -14.24 -46.59 -169.05
C ASP A 428 -14.49 -47.82 -169.95
N ILE A 429 -14.75 -49.00 -169.34
CA ILE A 429 -15.08 -50.22 -170.08
C ILE A 429 -16.41 -50.07 -170.82
N ALA A 430 -17.41 -49.46 -170.20
CA ALA A 430 -18.71 -49.18 -170.81
C ALA A 430 -18.57 -48.21 -171.99
N GLU A 431 -17.79 -47.13 -171.86
CA GLU A 431 -17.50 -46.21 -172.95
C GLU A 431 -16.77 -46.91 -174.12
N GLN A 432 -15.74 -47.71 -173.80
CA GLN A 432 -15.02 -48.49 -174.80
C GLN A 432 -15.93 -49.51 -175.49
N THR A 433 -16.85 -50.14 -174.76
CA THR A 433 -17.83 -51.10 -175.29
C THR A 433 -18.86 -50.41 -176.17
N ASN A 434 -19.34 -49.22 -175.79
CA ASN A 434 -20.22 -48.37 -176.59
C ASN A 434 -19.54 -47.98 -177.91
N LEU A 435 -18.27 -47.57 -177.87
CA LEU A 435 -17.47 -47.26 -179.07
C LEU A 435 -17.22 -48.49 -179.96
N LEU A 436 -16.97 -49.67 -179.37
CA LEU A 436 -16.82 -50.93 -180.10
C LEU A 436 -18.13 -51.35 -180.76
N ALA A 437 -19.25 -51.23 -180.06
CA ALA A 437 -20.59 -51.52 -180.55
C ALA A 437 -21.00 -50.56 -181.67
N LEU A 438 -20.70 -49.26 -181.52
CA LEU A 438 -20.89 -48.25 -182.55
C LEU A 438 -20.08 -48.56 -183.82
N ASN A 439 -18.80 -48.94 -183.68
CA ASN A 439 -17.97 -49.37 -184.80
C ASN A 439 -18.49 -50.66 -185.46
N ALA A 440 -18.99 -51.62 -184.68
CA ALA A 440 -19.59 -52.85 -185.18
C ALA A 440 -20.91 -52.59 -185.95
N ASN A 441 -21.75 -51.67 -185.46
CA ASN A 441 -22.96 -51.22 -186.13
C ASN A 441 -22.66 -50.54 -187.48
N ILE A 442 -21.63 -49.68 -187.51
CA ILE A 442 -21.16 -49.04 -188.74
C ILE A 442 -20.72 -50.10 -189.76
N GLU A 443 -19.97 -51.13 -189.35
CA GLU A 443 -19.50 -52.19 -190.26
C GLU A 443 -20.63 -53.16 -190.67
N ALA A 444 -21.62 -53.43 -189.81
CA ALA A 444 -22.80 -54.21 -190.14
C ALA A 444 -23.68 -53.51 -191.20
N ALA A 445 -23.88 -52.19 -191.07
CA ALA A 445 -24.53 -51.36 -192.08
C ALA A 445 -23.76 -51.33 -193.41
N ARG A 446 -22.43 -51.49 -193.36
CA ARG A 446 -21.54 -51.55 -194.53
C ARG A 446 -21.67 -52.87 -195.31
N VAL A 447 -21.65 -54.01 -194.62
CA VAL A 447 -21.76 -55.36 -195.24
C VAL A 447 -23.15 -55.61 -195.83
N GLY A 448 -24.22 -55.06 -195.24
CA GLY A 448 -25.59 -55.16 -195.76
C GLY A 448 -25.83 -54.45 -197.11
N SER A 449 -24.94 -53.53 -197.51
CA SER A 449 -25.10 -52.76 -198.75
C SER A 449 -24.52 -53.44 -200.01
N THR A 450 -23.74 -54.54 -199.87
CA THR A 450 -22.91 -55.09 -200.97
C THR A 450 -23.15 -56.56 -201.32
N GLY A 451 -24.10 -57.28 -200.71
CA GLY A 451 -24.40 -58.67 -201.08
C GLY A 451 -25.73 -59.17 -200.56
N GLY A 452 -26.60 -59.65 -201.46
CA GLY A 452 -27.90 -60.22 -201.12
C GLY A 452 -27.77 -61.49 -200.28
N GLY A 453 -27.91 -61.34 -198.96
CA GLY A 453 -27.98 -62.42 -197.99
C GLY A 453 -28.27 -61.85 -196.60
N SER A 454 -29.27 -62.38 -195.93
CA SER A 454 -29.87 -61.94 -194.67
C SER A 454 -28.97 -62.09 -193.41
N SER A 455 -27.64 -61.96 -193.55
CA SER A 455 -26.67 -62.19 -192.47
C SER A 455 -26.11 -60.92 -191.83
N GLY A 456 -26.17 -59.75 -192.50
CA GLY A 456 -25.71 -58.46 -191.93
C GLY A 456 -26.72 -57.80 -190.97
N ASP A 457 -28.01 -58.08 -191.15
CA ASP A 457 -29.12 -57.50 -190.40
C ASP A 457 -29.15 -58.00 -188.94
N GLY A 458 -28.85 -59.28 -188.71
CA GLY A 458 -28.76 -59.85 -187.36
C GLY A 458 -27.54 -59.36 -186.55
N PHE A 459 -26.45 -58.97 -187.21
CA PHE A 459 -25.26 -58.42 -186.54
C PHE A 459 -25.45 -56.97 -186.12
N ALA A 460 -26.19 -56.17 -186.90
CA ALA A 460 -26.54 -54.80 -186.53
C ALA A 460 -27.45 -54.77 -185.29
N VAL A 461 -28.46 -55.66 -185.22
CA VAL A 461 -29.34 -55.77 -184.04
C VAL A 461 -28.55 -56.11 -182.77
N VAL A 462 -27.57 -57.02 -182.85
CA VAL A 462 -26.71 -57.35 -181.70
C VAL A 462 -25.79 -56.18 -181.32
N ALA A 463 -25.27 -55.43 -182.29
CA ALA A 463 -24.44 -54.27 -182.02
C ALA A 463 -25.25 -53.12 -181.38
N ASP A 464 -26.49 -52.87 -181.82
CA ASP A 464 -27.41 -51.92 -181.17
C ASP A 464 -27.75 -52.35 -179.74
N GLU A 465 -28.00 -53.65 -179.49
CA GLU A 465 -28.25 -54.17 -178.15
C GLU A 465 -27.04 -54.00 -177.21
N VAL A 466 -25.83 -54.27 -177.70
CA VAL A 466 -24.58 -54.06 -176.93
C VAL A 466 -24.31 -52.57 -176.68
N LYS A 467 -24.65 -51.72 -177.65
CA LYS A 467 -24.57 -50.26 -177.52
C LYS A 467 -25.48 -49.76 -176.40
N GLN A 468 -26.74 -50.20 -176.42
CA GLN A 468 -27.71 -49.84 -175.39
C GLN A 468 -27.30 -50.35 -174.00
N LEU A 469 -26.85 -51.60 -173.89
CA LEU A 469 -26.32 -52.17 -172.63
C LEU A 469 -25.12 -51.38 -172.11
N ALA A 470 -24.24 -50.90 -172.99
CA ALA A 470 -23.09 -50.08 -172.61
C ALA A 470 -23.51 -48.68 -172.14
N GLU A 471 -24.49 -48.05 -172.79
CA GLU A 471 -25.08 -46.78 -172.36
C GLU A 471 -25.80 -46.93 -170.99
N GLU A 472 -26.57 -47.99 -170.78
CA GLU A 472 -27.21 -48.32 -169.49
C GLU A 472 -26.18 -48.64 -168.39
N THR A 473 -25.06 -49.29 -168.73
CA THR A 473 -23.96 -49.56 -167.80
C THR A 473 -23.25 -48.26 -167.39
N GLN A 474 -23.08 -47.32 -168.32
CA GLN A 474 -22.49 -46.02 -168.05
C GLN A 474 -23.41 -45.14 -167.18
N GLU A 475 -24.72 -45.14 -167.45
CA GLU A 475 -25.71 -44.49 -166.58
C GLU A 475 -25.68 -45.08 -165.17
N SER A 476 -25.66 -46.42 -165.05
CA SER A 476 -25.56 -47.10 -163.76
C SER A 476 -24.25 -46.82 -163.03
N ALA A 477 -23.13 -46.68 -163.75
CA ALA A 477 -21.83 -46.34 -163.16
C ALA A 477 -21.84 -44.91 -162.59
N ASN A 478 -22.43 -43.95 -163.31
CA ASN A 478 -22.60 -42.58 -162.83
C ASN A 478 -23.53 -42.52 -161.59
N ASP A 479 -24.61 -43.29 -161.57
CA ASP A 479 -25.49 -43.38 -160.39
C ASP A 479 -24.75 -43.94 -159.16
N ILE A 480 -23.85 -44.91 -159.36
CA ILE A 480 -23.00 -45.45 -158.29
C ILE A 480 -21.95 -44.41 -157.85
N GLU A 481 -21.36 -43.66 -158.79
CA GLU A 481 -20.42 -42.57 -158.49
C GLU A 481 -21.08 -41.50 -157.59
N GLU A 482 -22.31 -41.06 -157.90
CA GLU A 482 -23.07 -40.12 -157.06
C GLU A 482 -23.32 -40.69 -155.65
N LEU A 483 -23.65 -41.98 -155.53
CA LEU A 483 -23.82 -42.66 -154.23
C LEU A 483 -22.51 -42.76 -153.44
N ILE A 484 -21.37 -42.93 -154.12
CA ILE A 484 -20.05 -42.94 -153.48
C ILE A 484 -19.72 -41.56 -152.93
N GLU A 485 -19.91 -40.50 -153.73
CA GLU A 485 -19.70 -39.13 -153.30
C GLU A 485 -20.60 -38.75 -152.11
N GLU A 486 -21.87 -39.14 -152.13
CA GLU A 486 -22.80 -38.93 -151.02
C GLU A 486 -22.34 -39.68 -149.75
N THR A 487 -21.90 -40.93 -149.90
CA THR A 487 -21.41 -41.74 -148.78
C THR A 487 -20.11 -41.18 -148.20
N GLN A 488 -19.16 -40.74 -149.04
CA GLN A 488 -17.93 -40.06 -148.61
C GLN A 488 -18.22 -38.72 -147.91
N ALA A 489 -19.20 -37.96 -148.41
CA ALA A 489 -19.66 -36.75 -147.73
C ALA A 489 -20.34 -37.07 -146.38
N GLN A 490 -20.96 -38.24 -146.24
CA GLN A 490 -21.53 -38.70 -144.98
C GLN A 490 -20.44 -39.18 -144.00
N THR A 491 -19.45 -39.97 -144.44
CA THR A 491 -18.33 -40.42 -143.61
C THR A 491 -17.54 -39.23 -143.07
N ALA A 492 -17.23 -38.24 -143.91
CA ALA A 492 -16.53 -37.03 -143.50
C ALA A 492 -17.29 -36.26 -142.40
N ARG A 493 -18.61 -36.12 -142.54
CA ARG A 493 -19.46 -35.49 -141.50
C ARG A 493 -19.48 -36.32 -140.22
N THR A 494 -19.57 -37.65 -140.32
CA THR A 494 -19.54 -38.52 -139.14
C THR A 494 -18.20 -38.44 -138.39
N VAL A 495 -17.07 -38.31 -139.09
CA VAL A 495 -15.76 -38.09 -138.44
C VAL A 495 -15.71 -36.73 -137.74
N GLU A 496 -16.24 -35.66 -138.36
CA GLU A 496 -16.33 -34.34 -137.74
C GLU A 496 -17.17 -34.39 -136.45
N GLU A 497 -18.37 -34.98 -136.50
CA GLU A 497 -19.24 -35.16 -135.34
C GLU A 497 -18.58 -36.01 -134.24
N ALA A 498 -17.86 -37.07 -134.61
CA ALA A 498 -17.14 -37.91 -133.67
C ALA A 498 -15.99 -37.16 -132.96
N ARG A 499 -15.23 -36.32 -133.68
CA ARG A 499 -14.19 -35.47 -133.08
C ARG A 499 -14.76 -34.43 -132.13
N THR A 500 -15.89 -33.81 -132.48
CA THR A 500 -16.59 -32.91 -131.56
C THR A 500 -17.09 -33.66 -130.32
N ALA A 501 -17.57 -34.89 -130.46
CA ALA A 501 -17.94 -35.72 -129.32
C ALA A 501 -16.71 -36.06 -128.45
N GLU A 502 -15.54 -36.33 -129.03
CA GLU A 502 -14.29 -36.54 -128.30
C GLU A 502 -13.89 -35.30 -127.47
N GLU A 503 -13.94 -34.11 -128.07
CA GLU A 503 -13.68 -32.84 -127.38
C GLU A 503 -14.62 -32.64 -126.17
N HIS A 504 -15.92 -32.86 -126.36
CA HIS A 504 -16.89 -32.76 -125.27
C HIS A 504 -16.66 -33.80 -124.16
N MET A 505 -16.15 -34.98 -124.48
CA MET A 505 -15.81 -35.99 -123.48
C MET A 505 -14.56 -35.58 -122.68
N GLN A 506 -13.57 -34.92 -123.32
CA GLN A 506 -12.42 -34.35 -122.61
C GLN A 506 -12.86 -33.24 -121.64
N GLU A 507 -13.69 -32.30 -122.11
CA GLU A 507 -14.29 -31.26 -121.25
C GLU A 507 -15.10 -31.89 -120.10
N GLY A 508 -15.79 -33.00 -120.37
CA GLY A 508 -16.54 -33.76 -119.37
C GLY A 508 -15.64 -34.36 -118.28
N VAL A 509 -14.47 -34.91 -118.64
CA VAL A 509 -13.50 -35.41 -117.65
C VAL A 509 -13.00 -34.28 -116.77
N GLU A 510 -12.57 -33.15 -117.36
CA GLU A 510 -12.09 -31.99 -116.60
C GLU A 510 -13.15 -31.49 -115.59
N ALA A 511 -14.41 -31.40 -116.02
CA ALA A 511 -15.50 -30.98 -115.14
C ALA A 511 -15.76 -31.96 -113.98
N VAL A 512 -15.57 -33.27 -114.18
CA VAL A 512 -15.74 -34.26 -113.11
C VAL A 512 -14.52 -34.30 -112.19
N GLU A 513 -13.31 -34.05 -112.70
CA GLU A 513 -12.10 -33.87 -111.89
C GLU A 513 -12.24 -32.66 -110.94
N ASP A 514 -12.78 -31.53 -111.41
CA ASP A 514 -13.08 -30.37 -110.55
C ASP A 514 -14.07 -30.73 -109.42
N VAL A 515 -15.06 -31.59 -109.70
CA VAL A 515 -16.03 -32.09 -108.70
C VAL A 515 -15.34 -33.02 -107.70
N LEU A 516 -14.43 -33.87 -108.15
CA LEU A 516 -13.65 -34.74 -107.28
C LEU A 516 -12.80 -33.91 -106.29
N ASP A 517 -12.09 -32.90 -106.79
CA ASP A 517 -11.30 -31.98 -105.96
C ASP A 517 -12.17 -31.20 -104.95
N ALA A 518 -13.40 -30.85 -105.32
CA ALA A 518 -14.36 -30.23 -104.41
C ALA A 518 -14.78 -31.20 -103.28
N PHE A 519 -15.03 -32.47 -103.58
CA PHE A 519 -15.34 -33.47 -102.54
C PHE A 519 -14.16 -33.75 -101.61
N THR A 520 -12.93 -33.78 -102.14
CA THR A 520 -11.72 -33.93 -101.31
C THR A 520 -11.60 -32.79 -100.30
N GLN A 521 -11.82 -31.55 -100.74
CA GLN A 521 -11.84 -30.40 -99.84
C GLN A 521 -12.98 -30.48 -98.80
N VAL A 522 -14.15 -31.05 -99.14
CA VAL A 522 -15.23 -31.24 -98.16
C VAL A 522 -14.81 -32.23 -97.07
N VAL A 523 -14.12 -33.32 -97.41
CA VAL A 523 -13.58 -34.27 -96.43
C VAL A 523 -12.57 -33.58 -95.52
N GLU A 524 -11.60 -32.85 -96.07
CA GLU A 524 -10.60 -32.12 -95.28
C GLU A 524 -11.23 -31.11 -94.31
N ASN A 525 -12.20 -30.30 -94.78
CA ASN A 525 -12.92 -29.34 -93.93
C ASN A 525 -13.73 -30.03 -92.82
N THR A 526 -14.24 -31.23 -93.10
CA THR A 526 -15.01 -32.02 -92.12
C THR A 526 -14.09 -32.57 -91.04
N ASP A 527 -12.91 -33.06 -91.39
CA ASP A 527 -11.88 -33.48 -90.43
C ASP A 527 -11.41 -32.31 -89.55
N GLU A 528 -11.21 -31.11 -90.12
CA GLU A 528 -10.91 -29.90 -89.34
C GLU A 528 -12.05 -29.56 -88.37
N THR A 529 -13.31 -29.69 -88.81
CA THR A 529 -14.48 -29.46 -87.96
C THR A 529 -14.55 -30.46 -86.82
N ASP A 530 -14.30 -31.74 -87.07
CA ASP A 530 -14.28 -32.79 -86.04
C ASP A 530 -13.21 -32.51 -84.97
N ASN A 531 -11.99 -32.16 -85.39
CA ASN A 531 -10.92 -31.76 -84.47
C ASN A 531 -11.33 -30.56 -83.59
N GLY A 532 -11.95 -29.53 -84.19
CA GLY A 532 -12.46 -28.39 -83.43
C GLY A 532 -13.55 -28.75 -82.42
N ILE A 533 -14.40 -29.73 -82.74
CA ILE A 533 -15.41 -30.24 -81.81
C ILE A 533 -14.79 -31.02 -80.64
N GLN A 534 -13.74 -31.81 -80.89
CA GLN A 534 -13.02 -32.49 -79.80
C GLN A 534 -12.36 -31.49 -78.84
N GLU A 535 -11.81 -30.39 -79.34
CA GLU A 535 -11.29 -29.30 -78.49
C GLU A 535 -12.41 -28.63 -77.67
N ILE A 536 -13.57 -28.36 -78.28
CA ILE A 536 -14.75 -27.83 -77.57
C ILE A 536 -15.22 -28.79 -76.48
N SER A 537 -15.25 -30.10 -76.75
CA SER A 537 -15.63 -31.11 -75.75
C SER A 537 -14.68 -31.07 -74.54
N GLY A 538 -13.36 -31.04 -74.78
CA GLY A 538 -12.37 -30.95 -73.70
C GLY A 538 -12.52 -29.68 -72.87
N ALA A 539 -12.72 -28.53 -73.52
CA ALA A 539 -12.96 -27.27 -72.82
C ALA A 539 -14.28 -27.27 -72.02
N THR A 540 -15.30 -27.97 -72.51
CA THR A 540 -16.60 -28.11 -71.84
C THR A 540 -16.47 -28.99 -70.58
N ASP A 541 -15.70 -30.07 -70.63
CA ASP A 541 -15.38 -30.90 -69.46
C ASP A 541 -14.60 -30.12 -68.39
N ASP A 542 -13.60 -29.33 -68.80
CA ASP A 542 -12.85 -28.47 -67.88
C ASP A 542 -13.72 -27.40 -67.22
N GLN A 543 -14.68 -26.83 -67.97
CA GLN A 543 -15.67 -25.88 -67.44
C GLN A 543 -16.61 -26.55 -66.43
N ALA A 544 -17.08 -27.78 -66.70
CA ALA A 544 -17.91 -28.53 -65.77
C ALA A 544 -17.17 -28.76 -64.44
N ALA A 545 -15.93 -29.24 -64.50
CA ALA A 545 -15.11 -29.47 -63.31
C ALA A 545 -14.84 -28.17 -62.53
N SER A 546 -14.61 -27.06 -63.24
CA SER A 546 -14.41 -25.74 -62.63
C SER A 546 -15.68 -25.23 -61.93
N ALA A 547 -16.86 -25.44 -62.52
CA ALA A 547 -18.14 -25.08 -61.93
C ALA A 547 -18.41 -25.89 -60.65
N GLU A 548 -18.17 -27.21 -60.67
CA GLU A 548 -18.29 -28.06 -59.48
C GLU A 548 -17.35 -27.62 -58.36
N HIS A 549 -16.10 -27.28 -58.70
CA HIS A 549 -15.14 -26.78 -57.72
C HIS A 549 -15.56 -25.42 -57.15
N ALA A 550 -16.11 -24.52 -57.98
CA ALA A 550 -16.64 -23.24 -57.52
C ALA A 550 -17.81 -23.43 -56.54
N VAL A 551 -18.74 -24.35 -56.82
CA VAL A 551 -19.84 -24.69 -55.91
C VAL A 551 -19.31 -25.18 -54.56
N SER A 552 -18.35 -26.11 -54.55
CA SER A 552 -17.75 -26.59 -53.30
C SER A 552 -17.10 -25.47 -52.47
N ARG A 553 -16.50 -24.48 -53.15
CA ARG A 553 -15.92 -23.29 -52.48
C ARG A 553 -16.98 -22.36 -51.93
N VAL A 554 -18.10 -22.20 -52.63
CA VAL A 554 -19.25 -21.43 -52.14
C VAL A 554 -19.83 -22.07 -50.88
N GLU A 555 -19.95 -23.40 -50.84
CA GLU A 555 -20.40 -24.14 -49.65
C GLU A 555 -19.45 -23.94 -48.45
N GLU A 556 -18.14 -24.01 -48.67
CA GLU A 556 -17.13 -23.75 -47.63
C GLU A 556 -17.25 -22.32 -47.06
N VAL A 557 -17.40 -21.32 -47.93
CA VAL A 557 -17.55 -19.93 -47.50
C VAL A 557 -18.89 -19.71 -46.78
N ALA A 558 -19.95 -20.41 -47.18
CA ALA A 558 -21.24 -20.36 -46.49
C ALA A 558 -21.15 -20.95 -45.06
N GLU A 559 -20.40 -22.04 -44.87
CA GLU A 559 -20.14 -22.60 -43.54
C GLU A 559 -19.34 -21.62 -42.66
N ILE A 560 -18.30 -20.98 -43.22
CA ILE A 560 -17.51 -19.97 -42.51
C ILE A 560 -18.39 -18.77 -42.12
N SER A 561 -19.25 -18.31 -43.04
CA SER A 561 -20.19 -17.23 -42.81
C SER A 561 -21.15 -17.57 -41.65
N GLN A 562 -21.72 -18.77 -41.63
CA GLN A 562 -22.58 -19.21 -40.53
C GLN A 562 -21.83 -19.25 -39.18
N ARG A 563 -20.61 -19.80 -39.14
CA ARG A 563 -19.82 -19.78 -37.91
C ARG A 563 -19.49 -18.36 -37.43
N THR A 564 -19.28 -17.43 -38.37
CA THR A 564 -19.00 -16.03 -38.05
C THR A 564 -20.22 -15.35 -37.43
N ALA A 565 -21.43 -15.67 -37.91
CA ALA A 565 -22.68 -15.22 -37.29
C ALA A 565 -22.80 -15.77 -35.86
N ASP A 566 -22.56 -17.06 -35.66
CA ASP A 566 -22.63 -17.70 -34.33
C ASP A 566 -21.62 -17.08 -33.36
N GLU A 567 -20.37 -16.87 -33.80
CA GLU A 567 -19.31 -16.22 -33.02
C GLU A 567 -19.66 -14.73 -32.72
N ALA A 568 -20.32 -14.04 -33.65
CA ALA A 568 -20.79 -12.66 -33.44
C ALA A 568 -21.91 -12.61 -32.38
N GLU A 569 -22.83 -13.57 -32.35
CA GLU A 569 -23.86 -13.69 -31.30
C GLU A 569 -23.22 -13.92 -29.92
N ASP A 570 -22.23 -14.81 -29.82
CA ASP A 570 -21.49 -15.09 -28.59
C ASP A 570 -20.76 -13.84 -28.07
N VAL A 571 -20.09 -13.09 -28.95
CA VAL A 571 -19.41 -11.84 -28.57
C VAL A 571 -20.41 -10.75 -28.18
N SER A 572 -21.57 -10.68 -28.84
CA SER A 572 -22.65 -9.76 -28.44
C SER A 572 -23.10 -10.03 -27.00
N ALA A 573 -23.36 -11.30 -26.67
CA ALA A 573 -23.75 -11.71 -25.32
C ALA A 573 -22.66 -11.37 -24.28
N ALA A 574 -21.39 -11.62 -24.62
CA ALA A 574 -20.27 -11.27 -23.76
C ALA A 574 -20.14 -9.75 -23.52
N ALA A 575 -20.37 -8.93 -24.56
CA ALA A 575 -20.37 -7.47 -24.45
C ALA A 575 -21.52 -6.97 -23.55
N GLU A 576 -22.71 -7.58 -23.64
CA GLU A 576 -23.84 -7.27 -22.75
C GLU A 576 -23.55 -7.65 -21.29
N GLU A 577 -22.96 -8.83 -21.04
CA GLU A 577 -22.53 -9.25 -19.70
C GLU A 577 -21.44 -8.35 -19.13
N GLN A 578 -20.50 -7.89 -19.97
CA GLN A 578 -19.46 -6.94 -19.60
C GLN A 578 -20.07 -5.58 -19.23
N ALA A 579 -21.03 -5.08 -20.00
CA ALA A 579 -21.75 -3.83 -19.70
C ALA A 579 -22.55 -3.91 -18.40
N ALA A 580 -23.15 -5.07 -18.10
CA ALA A 580 -23.82 -5.29 -16.81
C ALA A 580 -22.81 -5.33 -15.65
N SER A 581 -21.69 -6.02 -15.83
CA SER A 581 -20.62 -6.13 -14.83
C SER A 581 -19.99 -4.78 -14.53
N ILE A 582 -19.75 -3.94 -15.54
CA ILE A 582 -19.17 -2.62 -15.33
C ILE A 582 -20.14 -1.68 -14.62
N SER A 583 -21.45 -1.80 -14.89
CA SER A 583 -22.48 -1.06 -14.14
C SER A 583 -22.47 -1.39 -12.64
N GLN A 584 -22.22 -2.66 -12.29
CA GLN A 584 -22.05 -3.09 -10.90
C GLN A 584 -20.77 -2.49 -10.28
N VAL A 585 -19.67 -2.45 -11.04
CA VAL A 585 -18.40 -1.85 -10.60
C VAL A 585 -18.56 -0.35 -10.34
N SER A 586 -19.17 0.41 -11.26
CA SER A 586 -19.46 1.83 -11.06
C SER A 586 -20.30 2.07 -9.80
N SER A 587 -21.33 1.25 -9.55
CA SER A 587 -22.13 1.36 -8.33
C SER A 587 -21.32 1.11 -7.05
N ASN A 588 -20.35 0.19 -7.09
CA ASN A 588 -19.45 -0.06 -5.95
C ASN A 588 -18.47 1.10 -5.74
N ILE A 589 -17.95 1.69 -6.82
CA ILE A 589 -17.06 2.86 -6.78
C ILE A 589 -17.79 4.07 -6.18
N GLU A 590 -19.03 4.34 -6.61
CA GLU A 590 -19.84 5.41 -6.05
C GLU A 590 -20.12 5.20 -4.54
N SER A 591 -20.31 3.94 -4.13
CA SER A 591 -20.44 3.58 -2.71
C SER A 591 -19.14 3.79 -1.92
N LEU A 592 -17.97 3.51 -2.51
CA LEU A 592 -16.66 3.76 -1.90
C LEU A 592 -16.39 5.26 -1.78
N SER A 593 -16.64 6.03 -2.83
CA SER A 593 -16.53 7.49 -2.82
C SER A 593 -17.42 8.11 -1.74
N THR A 594 -18.69 7.67 -1.64
CA THR A 594 -19.61 8.14 -0.57
C THR A 594 -19.09 7.78 0.83
N GLN A 595 -18.48 6.60 0.99
CA GLN A 595 -17.89 6.18 2.28
C GLN A 595 -16.64 7.00 2.62
N ALA A 596 -15.80 7.29 1.63
CA ALA A 596 -14.62 8.12 1.76
C ALA A 596 -15.01 9.56 2.15
N ASP A 597 -15.98 10.18 1.45
CA ASP A 597 -16.52 11.50 1.79
C ASP A 597 -17.07 11.55 3.22
N ARG A 598 -17.80 10.50 3.63
CA ARG A 598 -18.33 10.41 4.98
C ARG A 598 -17.22 10.25 6.02
N LEU A 599 -16.20 9.45 5.74
CA LEU A 599 -15.06 9.28 6.63
C LEU A 599 -14.25 10.58 6.72
N GLN A 600 -14.02 11.27 5.60
CA GLN A 600 -13.41 12.59 5.52
C GLN A 600 -14.12 13.59 6.42
N SER A 601 -15.45 13.66 6.34
CA SER A 601 -16.25 14.56 7.18
C SER A 601 -16.18 14.21 8.67
N LEU A 602 -15.97 12.95 9.04
CA LEU A 602 -15.82 12.55 10.45
C LEU A 602 -14.43 12.87 10.99
N VAL A 603 -13.40 12.84 10.14
CA VAL A 603 -12.02 13.11 10.55
C VAL A 603 -11.61 14.57 10.34
N SER A 604 -12.36 15.36 9.57
CA SER A 604 -12.11 16.78 9.34
C SER A 604 -12.35 17.65 10.57
N ASP A 605 -13.15 17.16 11.52
CA ASP A 605 -13.41 17.84 12.79
C ASP A 605 -12.19 17.82 13.72
N PHE A 606 -11.18 16.97 13.44
CA PHE A 606 -9.96 16.87 14.21
C PHE A 606 -8.83 17.69 13.57
N GLU A 607 -8.30 18.66 14.32
CA GLU A 607 -7.09 19.40 13.94
C GLU A 607 -5.85 18.56 14.26
N VAL A 608 -5.17 18.11 13.21
CA VAL A 608 -3.84 17.50 13.27
C VAL A 608 -2.80 18.50 12.78
N GLY A 609 -1.59 18.43 13.32
CA GLY A 609 -0.50 19.29 12.89
C GLY A 609 -0.18 19.00 11.44
N SER A 610 -0.22 20.03 10.60
CA SER A 610 0.35 19.94 9.25
C SER A 610 1.84 19.72 9.39
N ALA A 611 2.27 18.46 9.36
CA ALA A 611 3.64 18.12 9.06
C ALA A 611 3.91 18.70 7.66
N GLU A 612 4.58 19.85 7.61
CA GLU A 612 5.23 20.32 6.41
C GLU A 612 6.03 19.15 5.87
N SER A 613 5.50 18.56 4.80
CA SER A 613 6.18 17.54 4.04
C SER A 613 7.35 18.25 3.36
N GLU A 614 8.50 18.30 4.04
CA GLU A 614 9.74 18.65 3.39
C GLU A 614 9.88 17.73 2.16
N PRO A 615 9.96 18.28 0.94
CA PRO A 615 10.12 17.45 -0.24
C PRO A 615 11.47 16.77 -0.14
N ARG A 616 11.46 15.45 0.06
CA ARG A 616 12.66 14.60 -0.08
C ARG A 616 13.11 14.66 -1.54
N ALA A 617 13.96 15.63 -1.84
CA ALA A 617 14.81 15.63 -3.01
C ALA A 617 15.78 14.44 -2.89
N GLY A 618 15.54 13.38 -3.66
CA GLY A 618 16.42 12.21 -3.61
C GLY A 618 15.95 11.00 -4.40
N GLY A 619 15.85 11.13 -5.72
CA GLY A 619 15.81 9.99 -6.63
C GLY A 619 16.34 10.39 -8.00
N PRO A 620 17.55 9.98 -8.40
CA PRO A 620 17.93 9.99 -9.81
C PRO A 620 17.48 8.69 -10.48
N ASP A 621 17.18 8.82 -11.76
CA ASP A 621 17.14 7.78 -12.80
C ASP A 621 15.75 7.28 -13.24
N ALA A 622 15.10 8.10 -14.08
CA ALA A 622 14.22 7.62 -15.14
C ALA A 622 14.97 7.79 -16.47
N GLY A 623 15.57 6.69 -16.95
CA GLY A 623 15.95 6.53 -18.36
C GLY A 623 14.71 6.38 -19.24
N PRO A 624 14.84 6.63 -20.56
CA PRO A 624 13.70 6.87 -21.44
C PRO A 624 12.92 5.58 -21.71
N THR A 625 11.59 5.68 -21.64
CA THR A 625 10.65 4.67 -22.10
C THR A 625 10.88 4.40 -23.59
N ASP A 626 11.26 3.17 -23.92
CA ASP A 626 11.21 2.64 -25.27
C ASP A 626 9.78 2.74 -25.80
N THR A 627 9.69 3.36 -26.96
CA THR A 627 8.49 3.51 -27.77
C THR A 627 8.15 2.13 -28.33
N VAL A 628 7.07 1.52 -27.86
CA VAL A 628 6.48 0.36 -28.54
C VAL A 628 5.77 0.90 -29.78
N ALA A 629 6.46 0.79 -30.91
CA ALA A 629 5.89 1.08 -32.22
C ALA A 629 4.78 0.07 -32.52
N VAL A 630 3.59 0.61 -32.79
CA VAL A 630 2.47 -0.10 -33.41
C VAL A 630 2.93 -0.56 -34.79
N GLY A 631 3.02 -1.87 -34.98
CA GLY A 631 3.29 -2.49 -36.27
C GLY A 631 2.08 -2.37 -37.17
N ASP A 632 2.24 -1.61 -38.26
CA ASP A 632 1.36 -1.57 -39.43
C ASP A 632 1.17 -2.98 -39.99
N GLY A 633 -0.07 -3.46 -39.92
CA GLY A 633 -0.51 -4.74 -40.46
C GLY A 633 -0.56 -4.67 -41.99
N GLY A 634 0.50 -5.17 -42.61
CA GLY A 634 0.60 -5.32 -44.06
C GLY A 634 -0.57 -6.13 -44.64
N ARG A 635 -1.21 -5.53 -45.66
CA ARG A 635 -2.04 -6.23 -46.65
C ARG A 635 -1.15 -7.14 -47.52
N PRO A 636 -1.59 -8.36 -47.86
CA PRO A 636 -1.17 -9.02 -49.09
C PRO A 636 -2.18 -8.77 -50.22
N GLU A 637 -1.64 -8.83 -51.43
CA GLU A 637 -2.25 -8.62 -52.75
C GLU A 637 -3.42 -9.56 -53.08
#